data_AF-A0A7C9E3K6-F1
#
_entry.id   AF-A0A7C9E3K6-F1
#
_cell.length_a   1.000
_cell.length_b   1.000
_cell.length_c   1.000
_cell.angle_alpha   90.00
_cell.angle_beta   90.00
_cell.angle_gamma   90.00
#
_symmetry.space_group_name_H-M   'P 1'
#
loop_
_entity.id
_entity.type
_entity.pdbx_description
1 polymer ?
#
loop_
_entity_poly.entity_id
_entity_poly.type
_entity_poly.pdbx_seq_one_letter_code
_entity_poly.pdbx_strand_id
1 'polypeptide(L)'
;MGSICPFDVQFGNEIIALLKTPASRLAQEYFDNLIEKRKCRGIRVKVDGELGKGVSANDAFDEGELVFKDQMLLGSQHSINKMDCFVCSFCFRFIGSIEFQIGRRIYLQGYGVSANCHSDSSDAEGDCTLMDKSALGECSTSGSMGKTPLPKEIIESLMDGHLVLPYSEMFSLPSVFPCAGGCEEAFYCSKSCAESDWEMCHSLLCLGEKSKASSPRALYEFMEHANDTNDIFILAAKAISYTILRYKNLKEAYLKGGDEACNGSTIDMSLLLEAWKPMSMGHKKRYLLGF
;
A
#
# COMPACT_ATOMS: atom_id res chain seq x y z
N MET A 1 -10.33 26.84 -20.43
CA MET A 1 -8.96 27.02 -19.90
C MET A 1 -9.01 26.62 -18.44
N GLY A 2 -8.36 25.52 -18.06
CA GLY A 2 -8.35 25.07 -16.67
C GLY A 2 -7.67 26.10 -15.78
N SER A 3 -8.24 26.37 -14.60
CA SER A 3 -7.61 27.21 -13.58
C SER A 3 -6.25 26.61 -13.23
N ILE A 4 -5.17 27.37 -13.39
CA ILE A 4 -3.83 26.95 -12.95
C ILE A 4 -3.89 26.78 -11.43
N CYS A 5 -3.43 25.65 -10.92
CA CYS A 5 -3.42 25.39 -9.48
C CYS A 5 -2.52 26.42 -8.78
N PRO A 6 -2.99 27.12 -7.74
CA PRO A 6 -2.16 28.10 -7.02
C PRO A 6 -0.84 27.52 -6.50
N PHE A 7 -0.83 26.23 -6.14
CA PHE A 7 0.36 25.53 -5.68
C PHE A 7 1.40 25.32 -6.79
N ASP A 8 0.98 25.10 -8.04
CA ASP A 8 1.91 24.95 -9.17
C ASP A 8 2.64 26.26 -9.45
N VAL A 9 1.98 27.40 -9.21
CA VAL A 9 2.60 28.73 -9.33
C VAL A 9 3.54 28.99 -8.16
N GLN A 10 3.10 28.69 -6.93
CA GLN A 10 3.86 29.00 -5.72
C GLN A 10 5.08 28.10 -5.52
N PHE A 11 4.98 26.81 -5.84
CA PHE A 11 5.98 25.78 -5.54
C PHE A 11 6.48 25.05 -6.80
N GLY A 12 6.35 25.69 -7.98
CA GLY A 12 6.68 25.04 -9.25
C GLY A 12 8.12 24.52 -9.32
N ASN A 13 9.09 25.27 -8.78
CA ASN A 13 10.49 24.85 -8.77
C ASN A 13 10.74 23.62 -7.89
N GLU A 14 10.11 23.57 -6.72
CA GLU A 14 10.17 22.47 -5.76
C GLU A 14 9.50 21.21 -6.34
N ILE A 15 8.33 21.37 -6.96
CA ILE A 15 7.62 20.28 -7.64
C ILE A 15 8.49 19.71 -8.77
N ILE A 16 9.08 20.58 -9.61
CA ILE A 16 10.00 20.17 -10.68
C ILE A 16 11.20 19.39 -10.10
N ALA A 17 11.75 19.84 -8.98
CA ALA A 17 12.88 19.18 -8.33
C ALA A 17 12.50 17.79 -7.79
N LEU A 18 11.30 17.62 -7.19
CA LEU A 18 10.81 16.33 -6.70
C LEU A 18 10.53 15.33 -7.83
N LEU A 19 10.05 15.82 -8.98
CA LEU A 19 9.73 15.00 -10.14
C LEU A 19 10.94 14.71 -11.05
N LYS A 20 12.07 15.38 -10.81
CA LYS A 20 13.29 15.20 -11.60
C LYS A 20 13.81 13.76 -11.45
N THR A 21 14.04 13.10 -12.58
CA THR A 21 14.65 11.76 -12.58
C THR A 21 16.07 11.84 -12.01
N PRO A 22 16.42 11.01 -11.00
CA PRO A 22 17.77 10.97 -10.45
C PRO A 22 18.80 10.58 -11.52
N ALA A 23 20.03 11.13 -11.40
CA ALA A 23 21.14 10.72 -12.25
C ALA A 23 21.49 9.24 -12.03
N SER A 24 21.86 8.51 -13.09
CA SER A 24 22.10 7.06 -13.03
C SER A 24 23.12 6.66 -11.97
N ARG A 25 24.17 7.47 -11.76
CA ARG A 25 25.17 7.25 -10.70
C ARG A 25 24.55 7.27 -9.29
N LEU A 26 23.71 8.27 -9.00
CA LEU A 26 23.04 8.39 -7.71
C LEU A 26 22.03 7.27 -7.47
N ALA A 27 21.34 6.82 -8.54
CA ALA A 27 20.47 5.67 -8.47
C ALA A 27 21.25 4.38 -8.19
N GLN A 28 22.39 4.18 -8.86
CA GLN A 28 23.29 3.04 -8.62
C GLN A 28 23.79 3.02 -7.17
N GLU A 29 24.34 4.15 -6.69
CA GLU A 29 24.77 4.32 -5.29
C GLU A 29 23.63 4.03 -4.30
N TYR A 30 22.42 4.48 -4.58
CA TYR A 30 21.25 4.21 -3.73
C TYR A 30 20.94 2.71 -3.62
N PHE A 31 20.89 2.00 -4.75
CA PHE A 31 20.57 0.56 -4.72
C PHE A 31 21.71 -0.29 -4.15
N ASP A 32 22.97 0.07 -4.41
CA ASP A 32 24.12 -0.60 -3.80
C ASP A 32 24.06 -0.49 -2.26
N ASN A 33 23.82 0.72 -1.73
CA ASN A 33 23.63 0.95 -0.30
C ASN A 33 22.41 0.19 0.26
N LEU A 34 21.32 0.11 -0.51
CA LEU A 34 20.10 -0.58 -0.08
C LEU A 34 20.32 -2.10 0.03
N ILE A 35 20.99 -2.70 -0.95
CA ILE A 35 21.36 -4.12 -0.98
C ILE A 35 22.28 -4.44 0.21
N GLU A 36 23.30 -3.61 0.44
CA GLU A 36 24.23 -3.77 1.55
C GLU A 36 23.51 -3.69 2.91
N LYS A 37 22.71 -2.64 3.12
CA LYS A 37 21.97 -2.44 4.37
C LYS A 37 20.99 -3.58 4.67
N ARG A 38 20.34 -4.11 3.64
CA ARG A 38 19.40 -5.23 3.75
C ARG A 38 20.06 -6.59 3.77
N LYS A 39 21.39 -6.65 3.59
CA LYS A 39 22.19 -7.87 3.53
C LYS A 39 21.70 -8.85 2.47
N CYS A 40 21.20 -8.32 1.35
CA CYS A 40 20.82 -9.14 0.19
C CYS A 40 22.11 -9.59 -0.51
N ARG A 41 22.27 -10.90 -0.71
CA ARG A 41 23.46 -11.49 -1.37
C ARG A 41 23.10 -11.99 -2.76
N GLY A 42 24.11 -12.15 -3.62
CA GLY A 42 23.92 -12.73 -4.95
C GLY A 42 23.12 -11.89 -5.95
N ILE A 43 22.69 -10.68 -5.60
CA ILE A 43 22.02 -9.75 -6.51
C ILE A 43 22.72 -8.39 -6.59
N ARG A 44 22.58 -7.75 -7.76
CA ARG A 44 22.95 -6.35 -8.01
C ARG A 44 21.86 -5.68 -8.86
N VAL A 45 21.54 -4.42 -8.57
CA VAL A 45 20.76 -3.59 -9.48
C VAL A 45 21.71 -2.94 -10.48
N LYS A 46 21.42 -3.05 -11.78
CA LYS A 46 22.11 -2.33 -12.85
C LYS A 46 21.23 -1.20 -13.35
N VAL A 47 21.75 0.02 -13.36
CA VAL A 47 21.10 1.19 -13.94
C VAL A 47 21.70 1.42 -15.33
N ASP A 48 20.98 0.98 -16.36
CA ASP A 48 21.33 1.16 -17.77
C ASP A 48 20.55 2.37 -18.33
N GLY A 49 21.24 3.25 -19.06
CA GLY A 49 20.63 4.43 -19.66
C GLY A 49 19.60 4.10 -20.75
N GLU A 50 19.71 2.93 -21.39
CA GLU A 50 18.85 2.54 -22.52
C GLU A 50 17.66 1.66 -22.06
N LEU A 51 17.91 0.67 -21.21
CA LEU A 51 16.91 -0.30 -20.75
C LEU A 51 16.30 0.05 -19.38
N GLY A 52 16.78 1.12 -18.74
CA GLY A 52 16.37 1.52 -17.41
C GLY A 52 17.01 0.68 -16.31
N LYS A 53 16.24 0.29 -15.30
CA LYS A 53 16.74 -0.41 -14.11
C LYS A 53 16.41 -1.90 -14.17
N GLY A 54 17.41 -2.75 -14.01
CA GLY A 54 17.28 -4.20 -13.96
C GLY A 54 17.98 -4.80 -12.73
N VAL A 55 17.56 -6.00 -12.34
CA VAL A 55 18.23 -6.81 -11.32
C VAL A 55 18.97 -7.93 -12.02
N SER A 56 20.24 -8.15 -11.65
CA SER A 56 21.06 -9.24 -12.16
C SER A 56 21.70 -10.00 -11.02
N ALA A 57 21.88 -11.31 -11.19
CA ALA A 57 22.68 -12.10 -10.28
C ALA A 57 24.16 -11.67 -10.33
N ASN A 58 24.84 -11.69 -9.19
CA ASN A 58 26.30 -11.60 -9.10
C ASN A 58 26.94 -12.80 -8.38
N ASP A 59 26.15 -13.81 -8.02
CA ASP A 59 26.56 -15.14 -7.59
C ASP A 59 25.70 -16.20 -8.28
N ALA A 60 26.09 -17.47 -8.17
CA ALA A 60 25.25 -18.60 -8.58
C ALA A 60 24.18 -18.88 -7.51
N PHE A 61 23.02 -19.36 -7.94
CA PHE A 61 21.93 -19.80 -7.06
C PHE A 61 21.57 -21.24 -7.38
N ASP A 62 21.28 -22.02 -6.35
CA ASP A 62 20.75 -23.38 -6.50
C ASP A 62 19.21 -23.35 -6.69
N GLU A 63 18.67 -24.42 -7.27
CA GLU A 63 17.22 -24.56 -7.41
C GLU A 63 16.53 -24.59 -6.03
N GLY A 64 15.52 -23.74 -5.85
CA GLY A 64 14.81 -23.58 -4.58
C GLY A 64 15.49 -22.61 -3.60
N GLU A 65 16.64 -22.02 -3.95
CA GLU A 65 17.28 -21.02 -3.11
C GLU A 65 16.48 -19.70 -3.08
N LEU A 66 16.37 -19.10 -1.89
CA LEU A 66 15.78 -17.78 -1.72
C LEU A 66 16.71 -16.70 -2.27
N VAL A 67 16.45 -16.27 -3.51
CA VAL A 67 17.21 -15.20 -4.18
C VAL A 67 17.02 -13.83 -3.49
N PHE A 68 15.78 -13.50 -3.12
CA PHE A 68 15.47 -12.17 -2.60
C PHE A 68 14.21 -12.17 -1.71
N LYS A 69 14.28 -11.44 -0.61
CA LYS A 69 13.15 -11.12 0.26
C LYS A 69 13.23 -9.66 0.64
N ASP A 70 12.10 -8.95 0.52
CA ASP A 70 12.03 -7.53 0.84
C ASP A 70 10.92 -7.21 1.83
N GLN A 71 11.12 -6.12 2.57
CA GLN A 71 10.08 -5.41 3.28
C GLN A 71 9.43 -4.44 2.30
N MET A 72 8.12 -4.56 2.13
CA MET A 72 7.32 -3.59 1.40
C MET A 72 7.52 -2.18 1.98
N LEU A 73 7.78 -1.20 1.12
CA LEU A 73 7.92 0.19 1.54
C LEU A 73 6.56 0.79 1.94
N LEU A 74 5.56 0.63 1.07
CA LEU A 74 4.17 1.05 1.30
C LEU A 74 3.24 0.07 0.61
N GLY A 75 2.06 -0.12 1.19
CA GLY A 75 1.00 -0.88 0.57
C GLY A 75 -0.36 -0.45 1.10
N SER A 76 -1.38 -0.83 0.36
CA SER A 76 -2.78 -0.73 0.77
C SER A 76 -3.48 -2.02 0.41
N GLN A 77 -4.40 -2.46 1.26
CA GLN A 77 -5.30 -3.53 0.90
C GLN A 77 -6.34 -2.96 -0.09
N HIS A 78 -6.52 -3.65 -1.21
CA HIS A 78 -7.51 -3.26 -2.21
C HIS A 78 -8.92 -3.24 -1.61
N SER A 79 -9.76 -2.30 -2.02
CA SER A 79 -11.12 -2.12 -1.48
C SER A 79 -11.97 -3.38 -1.58
N ILE A 80 -11.95 -4.05 -2.73
CA ILE A 80 -12.62 -5.33 -2.95
C ILE A 80 -12.09 -6.41 -1.99
N ASN A 81 -10.76 -6.50 -1.81
CA ASN A 81 -10.17 -7.50 -0.93
C ASN A 81 -10.50 -7.25 0.56
N LYS A 82 -10.76 -6.00 0.96
CA LYS A 82 -11.27 -5.69 2.31
C LYS A 82 -12.61 -6.36 2.58
N MET A 83 -13.40 -6.73 1.57
CA MET A 83 -14.67 -7.44 1.76
C MET A 83 -14.46 -8.92 2.05
N ASP A 84 -13.46 -9.53 1.41
CA ASP A 84 -13.17 -10.96 1.53
C ASP A 84 -12.22 -11.31 2.67
N CYS A 85 -11.33 -10.39 3.05
CA CYS A 85 -10.24 -10.67 3.97
C CYS A 85 -10.08 -9.54 4.99
N PHE A 86 -10.04 -9.92 6.27
CA PHE A 86 -9.73 -9.00 7.36
C PHE A 86 -8.27 -9.15 7.77
N VAL A 87 -7.45 -8.16 7.45
CA VAL A 87 -6.00 -8.25 7.60
C VAL A 87 -5.43 -7.05 8.34
N CYS A 88 -4.22 -7.22 8.87
CA CYS A 88 -3.43 -6.13 9.41
C CYS A 88 -3.19 -5.05 8.35
N SER A 89 -3.53 -3.80 8.62
CA SER A 89 -3.39 -2.67 7.70
C SER A 89 -1.94 -2.30 7.35
N PHE A 90 -0.97 -2.83 8.12
CA PHE A 90 0.47 -2.62 7.92
C PHE A 90 1.15 -3.79 7.21
N CYS A 91 0.94 -5.03 7.68
CA CYS A 91 1.67 -6.22 7.20
C CYS A 91 0.81 -7.22 6.41
N PHE A 92 -0.50 -6.96 6.27
CA PHE A 92 -1.47 -7.78 5.53
C PHE A 92 -1.62 -9.23 5.96
N ARG A 93 -1.10 -9.60 7.13
CA ARG A 93 -1.42 -10.87 7.76
C ARG A 93 -2.89 -10.89 8.18
N PHE A 94 -3.59 -12.00 7.93
CA PHE A 94 -4.93 -12.24 8.49
C PHE A 94 -4.94 -12.08 10.01
N ILE A 95 -6.00 -11.48 10.55
CA ILE A 95 -6.19 -11.20 12.00
C ILE A 95 -7.59 -11.62 12.46
N GLY A 96 -7.81 -11.76 13.77
CA GLY A 96 -9.07 -12.22 14.34
C GLY A 96 -9.12 -13.74 14.48
N SER A 97 -10.19 -14.37 14.02
CA SER A 97 -10.37 -15.83 13.99
C SER A 97 -10.88 -16.30 12.63
N ILE A 98 -10.80 -17.60 12.35
CA ILE A 98 -11.35 -18.17 11.11
C ILE A 98 -12.86 -17.91 11.01
N GLU A 99 -13.56 -18.02 12.13
CA GLU A 99 -14.99 -17.74 12.25
C GLU A 99 -15.30 -16.28 11.95
N PHE A 100 -14.50 -15.35 12.48
CA PHE A 100 -14.64 -13.94 12.19
C PHE A 100 -14.45 -13.63 10.70
N GLN A 101 -13.43 -14.22 10.07
CA GLN A 101 -13.16 -14.04 8.62
C GLN A 101 -14.36 -14.51 7.78
N ILE A 102 -14.85 -15.72 8.06
CA ILE A 102 -15.96 -16.32 7.33
C ILE A 102 -17.26 -15.56 7.59
N GLY A 103 -17.58 -15.29 8.86
CA GLY A 103 -18.77 -14.56 9.28
C GLY A 103 -18.82 -13.18 8.64
N ARG A 104 -17.73 -12.41 8.71
CA ARG A 104 -17.63 -11.09 8.09
C ARG A 104 -17.82 -11.14 6.59
N ARG A 105 -17.20 -12.09 5.89
CA ARG A 105 -17.37 -12.24 4.44
C ARG A 105 -18.84 -12.54 4.06
N ILE A 106 -19.48 -13.47 4.77
CA ILE A 106 -20.89 -13.83 4.52
C ILE A 106 -21.80 -12.64 4.82
N TYR A 107 -21.57 -11.95 5.94
CA TYR A 107 -22.30 -10.75 6.34
C TYR A 107 -22.27 -9.71 5.22
N LEU A 108 -21.06 -9.37 4.75
CA LEU A 108 -20.85 -8.34 3.72
C LEU A 108 -21.41 -8.74 2.34
N GLN A 109 -21.37 -10.03 1.98
CA GLN A 109 -22.04 -10.53 0.77
C GLN A 109 -23.56 -10.34 0.83
N GLY A 110 -24.18 -10.47 2.00
CA GLY A 110 -25.61 -10.28 2.22
C GLY A 110 -26.11 -8.86 1.95
N TYR A 111 -25.24 -7.85 2.01
CA TYR A 111 -25.58 -6.46 1.69
C TYR A 111 -25.60 -6.15 0.19
N GLY A 112 -25.45 -7.16 -0.68
CA GLY A 112 -25.39 -6.93 -2.13
C GLY A 112 -24.07 -6.31 -2.59
N VAL A 113 -23.05 -6.26 -1.72
CA VAL A 113 -21.67 -5.94 -2.11
C VAL A 113 -21.04 -7.18 -2.71
N SER A 114 -21.64 -7.68 -3.80
CA SER A 114 -21.03 -8.71 -4.62
C SER A 114 -19.84 -8.08 -5.31
N ALA A 115 -18.65 -8.59 -5.03
CA ALA A 115 -17.51 -8.43 -5.92
C ALA A 115 -17.86 -9.12 -7.24
N ASN A 116 -18.61 -8.43 -8.10
CA ASN A 116 -18.58 -8.72 -9.53
C ASN A 116 -17.13 -8.49 -9.92
N CYS A 117 -16.40 -9.60 -10.08
CA CYS A 117 -15.15 -9.62 -10.81
C CYS A 117 -15.47 -9.14 -12.22
N HIS A 118 -15.44 -7.82 -12.42
CA HIS A 118 -15.30 -7.27 -13.75
C HIS A 118 -13.99 -7.81 -14.28
N SER A 119 -14.12 -8.77 -15.20
CA SER A 119 -13.11 -9.04 -16.21
C SER A 119 -12.55 -7.70 -16.65
N ASP A 120 -11.27 -7.46 -16.41
CA ASP A 120 -10.55 -6.35 -17.02
C ASP A 120 -10.71 -6.47 -18.54
N SER A 121 -11.67 -5.75 -19.12
CA SER A 121 -11.63 -5.41 -20.53
C SER A 121 -10.65 -4.27 -20.67
N SER A 122 -9.35 -4.58 -20.61
CA SER A 122 -8.36 -3.74 -21.24
C SER A 122 -8.54 -3.92 -22.76
N ASP A 123 -9.09 -2.90 -23.40
CA ASP A 123 -9.00 -2.73 -24.84
C ASP A 123 -7.52 -2.74 -25.26
N ALA A 124 -7.09 -3.90 -25.74
CA ALA A 124 -5.88 -4.07 -26.52
C ALA A 124 -6.28 -4.91 -27.73
N GLU A 125 -6.55 -4.20 -28.83
CA GLU A 125 -6.60 -4.74 -30.18
C GLU A 125 -5.36 -5.64 -30.41
N GLY A 126 -5.59 -6.94 -30.48
CA GLY A 126 -4.54 -7.95 -30.54
C GLY A 126 -5.10 -9.31 -30.89
N ASP A 127 -5.31 -9.51 -32.19
CA ASP A 127 -5.61 -10.79 -32.85
C ASP A 127 -4.76 -11.93 -32.26
N CYS A 128 -5.41 -12.85 -31.54
CA CYS A 128 -4.88 -14.17 -31.31
C CYS A 128 -6.00 -15.21 -31.45
N THR A 129 -5.96 -15.83 -32.62
CA THR A 129 -6.72 -17.01 -33.03
C THR A 129 -6.86 -18.10 -31.95
N LEU A 130 -8.06 -18.68 -31.92
CA LEU A 130 -8.55 -19.84 -31.19
C LEU A 130 -7.48 -20.89 -30.82
N MET A 131 -7.24 -21.08 -29.51
CA MET A 131 -6.91 -22.38 -28.95
C MET A 131 -7.55 -22.60 -27.57
N ASP A 132 -8.50 -23.54 -27.58
CA ASP A 132 -8.90 -24.51 -26.55
C ASP A 132 -8.52 -24.22 -25.08
N LYS A 133 -9.48 -23.65 -24.33
CA LYS A 133 -9.44 -23.56 -22.86
C LYS A 133 -10.14 -24.78 -22.24
N SER A 134 -9.50 -25.94 -22.32
CA SER A 134 -9.93 -27.16 -21.64
C SER A 134 -8.88 -27.68 -20.66
N ALA A 135 -8.20 -26.80 -19.91
CA ALA A 135 -7.37 -27.21 -18.79
C ALA A 135 -6.99 -26.01 -17.91
N LEU A 136 -7.88 -25.58 -17.01
CA LEU A 136 -7.56 -24.95 -15.72
C LEU A 136 -8.90 -24.74 -14.98
N GLY A 137 -9.01 -25.37 -13.82
CA GLY A 137 -10.27 -25.69 -13.14
C GLY A 137 -11.29 -24.56 -13.08
N GLU A 138 -12.48 -24.88 -13.60
CA GLU A 138 -13.74 -24.23 -13.28
C GLU A 138 -13.84 -24.11 -11.75
N CYS A 139 -13.68 -22.91 -11.20
CA CYS A 139 -14.23 -22.63 -9.89
C CYS A 139 -15.74 -22.66 -10.09
N SER A 140 -16.37 -23.75 -9.67
CA SER A 140 -17.78 -24.08 -9.89
C SER A 140 -18.70 -22.89 -9.60
N THR A 141 -19.08 -22.16 -10.65
CA THR A 141 -20.35 -21.43 -10.70
C THR A 141 -21.45 -22.44 -10.96
N SER A 142 -21.63 -23.36 -10.01
CA SER A 142 -22.80 -24.21 -9.98
C SER A 142 -24.02 -23.35 -9.68
N GLY A 143 -24.73 -22.96 -10.73
CA GLY A 143 -26.17 -22.68 -10.78
C GLY A 143 -26.75 -21.66 -9.80
N SER A 144 -27.72 -20.87 -10.28
CA SER A 144 -28.70 -20.20 -9.45
C SER A 144 -29.63 -21.22 -8.75
N MET A 145 -29.08 -22.15 -7.96
CA MET A 145 -29.84 -22.88 -6.97
C MET A 145 -29.94 -21.98 -5.75
N GLY A 146 -31.17 -21.65 -5.35
CA GLY A 146 -31.46 -20.76 -4.23
C GLY A 146 -30.65 -21.12 -2.99
N LYS A 147 -29.58 -20.36 -2.74
CA LYS A 147 -28.88 -20.40 -1.46
C LYS A 147 -29.84 -19.74 -0.49
N THR A 148 -30.53 -20.55 0.32
CA THR A 148 -31.22 -20.04 1.50
C THR A 148 -30.17 -19.26 2.31
N PRO A 149 -30.38 -17.95 2.53
CA PRO A 149 -29.43 -17.16 3.28
C PRO A 149 -29.29 -17.76 4.68
N LEU A 150 -28.05 -17.82 5.18
CA LEU A 150 -27.82 -18.26 6.55
C LEU A 150 -28.57 -17.32 7.52
N PRO A 151 -29.21 -17.86 8.57
CA PRO A 151 -29.81 -17.05 9.62
C PRO A 151 -28.82 -16.02 10.17
N LYS A 152 -29.27 -14.79 10.42
CA LYS A 152 -28.42 -13.69 10.89
C LYS A 152 -27.74 -14.05 12.21
N GLU A 153 -28.45 -14.77 13.07
CA GLU A 153 -27.98 -15.22 14.38
C GLU A 153 -26.74 -16.13 14.25
N ILE A 154 -26.67 -16.94 13.20
CA ILE A 154 -25.49 -17.79 12.94
C ILE A 154 -24.31 -16.93 12.49
N ILE A 155 -24.56 -15.94 11.65
CA ILE A 155 -23.52 -15.03 11.13
C ILE A 155 -22.94 -14.16 12.26
N GLU A 156 -23.81 -13.60 13.10
CA GLU A 156 -23.42 -12.85 14.30
C GLU A 156 -22.66 -13.75 15.28
N SER A 157 -23.15 -14.97 15.53
CA SER A 157 -22.48 -15.93 16.40
C SER A 157 -21.08 -16.32 15.90
N LEU A 158 -20.83 -16.33 14.58
CA LEU A 158 -19.49 -16.50 14.01
C LEU A 158 -18.57 -15.29 14.27
N MET A 159 -19.09 -14.07 14.11
CA MET A 159 -18.33 -12.84 14.29
C MET A 159 -18.04 -12.54 15.77
N ASP A 160 -18.96 -12.85 16.67
CA ASP A 160 -18.81 -12.62 18.11
C ASP A 160 -18.03 -13.74 18.81
N GLY A 161 -17.70 -14.82 18.09
CA GLY A 161 -16.95 -15.97 18.61
C GLY A 161 -17.77 -16.93 19.47
N HIS A 162 -19.09 -16.84 19.42
CA HIS A 162 -20.00 -17.78 20.11
C HIS A 162 -20.13 -19.12 19.38
N LEU A 163 -19.91 -19.14 18.06
CA LEU A 163 -19.85 -20.35 17.25
C LEU A 163 -18.40 -20.59 16.84
N VAL A 164 -17.89 -21.79 17.13
CA VAL A 164 -16.53 -22.23 16.76
C VAL A 164 -16.65 -23.30 15.69
N LEU A 165 -15.93 -23.14 14.59
CA LEU A 165 -15.93 -24.11 13.50
C LEU A 165 -14.99 -25.28 13.83
N PRO A 166 -15.31 -26.51 13.40
CA PRO A 166 -14.41 -27.63 13.58
C PRO A 166 -13.03 -27.33 12.98
N TYR A 167 -11.97 -27.67 13.71
CA TYR A 167 -10.58 -27.57 13.27
C TYR A 167 -10.02 -26.15 13.13
N SER A 168 -10.75 -25.11 13.52
CA SER A 168 -10.27 -23.73 13.43
C SER A 168 -9.07 -23.45 14.34
N GLU A 169 -8.89 -24.25 15.40
CA GLU A 169 -7.75 -24.17 16.31
C GLU A 169 -6.40 -24.46 15.61
N MET A 170 -6.41 -25.20 14.49
CA MET A 170 -5.20 -25.46 13.69
C MET A 170 -4.72 -24.22 12.92
N PHE A 171 -5.55 -23.18 12.84
CA PHE A 171 -5.26 -21.95 12.10
C PHE A 171 -5.24 -20.75 13.05
N SER A 172 -4.25 -20.72 13.94
CA SER A 172 -4.08 -19.62 14.89
C SER A 172 -3.76 -18.29 14.19
N LEU A 173 -4.70 -17.34 14.27
CA LEU A 173 -4.54 -15.98 13.78
C LEU A 173 -4.22 -15.01 14.95
N PRO A 174 -3.46 -13.93 14.71
CA PRO A 174 -3.24 -12.89 15.72
C PRO A 174 -4.54 -12.19 16.12
N SER A 175 -4.63 -11.80 17.39
CA SER A 175 -5.72 -10.96 17.89
C SER A 175 -5.76 -9.60 17.16
N VAL A 176 -6.96 -9.03 17.11
CA VAL A 176 -7.20 -7.71 16.50
C VAL A 176 -6.70 -6.61 17.45
N PHE A 177 -5.82 -5.75 16.94
CA PHE A 177 -5.34 -4.56 17.65
C PHE A 177 -5.88 -3.30 16.96
N PRO A 178 -6.57 -2.39 17.66
CA PRO A 178 -7.22 -1.24 17.04
C PRO A 178 -6.23 -0.13 16.66
N CYS A 179 -6.66 0.78 15.80
CA CYS A 179 -5.90 1.98 15.48
C CYS A 179 -5.69 2.89 16.69
N ALA A 180 -4.45 3.37 16.88
CA ALA A 180 -4.11 4.36 17.91
C ALA A 180 -4.88 5.67 17.76
N GLY A 181 -5.25 6.00 16.51
CA GLY A 181 -6.05 7.16 16.13
C GLY A 181 -7.55 7.03 16.43
N GLY A 182 -8.03 5.81 16.68
CA GLY A 182 -9.44 5.51 16.92
C GLY A 182 -10.32 5.46 15.67
N CYS A 183 -9.76 5.27 14.48
CA CYS A 183 -10.59 5.00 13.29
C CYS A 183 -11.09 3.55 13.29
N GLU A 184 -12.24 3.33 12.67
CA GLU A 184 -12.89 2.01 12.57
C GLU A 184 -12.47 1.22 11.32
N GLU A 185 -11.54 1.75 10.52
CA GLU A 185 -11.10 1.12 9.27
C GLU A 185 -9.79 0.35 9.41
N ALA A 186 -8.87 0.82 10.24
CA ALA A 186 -7.52 0.27 10.34
C ALA A 186 -7.35 -0.60 11.58
N PHE A 187 -6.94 -1.84 11.35
CA PHE A 187 -6.72 -2.85 12.40
C PHE A 187 -5.37 -3.52 12.17
N TYR A 188 -4.76 -3.99 13.25
CA TYR A 188 -3.38 -4.46 13.24
C TYR A 188 -3.25 -5.80 13.96
N CYS A 189 -2.24 -6.58 13.60
CA CYS A 189 -1.94 -7.84 14.28
C CYS A 189 -1.17 -7.67 15.58
N SER A 190 -0.71 -6.45 15.89
CA SER A 190 0.07 -6.14 17.08
C SER A 190 0.17 -4.63 17.31
N LYS A 191 0.54 -4.25 18.54
CA LYS A 191 0.92 -2.88 18.89
C LYS A 191 2.05 -2.34 18.01
N SER A 192 3.08 -3.15 17.76
CA SER A 192 4.22 -2.74 16.93
C SER A 192 3.82 -2.40 15.49
N CYS A 193 2.90 -3.16 14.88
CA CYS A 193 2.37 -2.83 13.56
C CYS A 193 1.54 -1.53 13.57
N ALA A 194 0.72 -1.33 14.61
CA ALA A 194 -0.07 -0.11 14.75
C ALA A 194 0.82 1.13 14.91
N GLU A 195 1.84 1.05 15.76
CA GLU A 195 2.81 2.13 15.98
C GLU A 195 3.64 2.39 14.71
N SER A 196 4.10 1.34 14.04
CA SER A 196 4.87 1.47 12.80
C SER A 196 4.06 2.16 11.70
N ASP A 197 2.80 1.76 11.48
CA ASP A 197 1.97 2.42 10.46
C ASP A 197 1.64 3.87 10.85
N TRP A 198 1.38 4.11 12.15
CA TRP A 198 1.11 5.45 12.69
C TRP A 198 2.26 6.42 12.45
N GLU A 199 3.49 6.00 12.77
CA GLU A 199 4.71 6.77 12.57
C GLU A 199 5.09 6.90 11.10
N MET A 200 4.79 5.86 10.30
CA MET A 200 5.17 5.82 8.89
C MET A 200 4.24 6.66 8.02
N CYS A 201 2.92 6.58 8.16
CA CYS A 201 2.00 7.36 7.32
C CYS A 201 0.60 7.57 7.90
N HIS A 202 0.05 6.61 8.65
CA HIS A 202 -1.37 6.56 8.99
C HIS A 202 -1.82 7.73 9.88
N SER A 203 -0.92 8.30 10.70
CA SER A 203 -1.30 9.42 11.57
C SER A 203 -1.82 10.65 10.83
N LEU A 204 -1.43 10.87 9.57
CA LEU A 204 -1.94 11.97 8.73
C LEU A 204 -3.16 11.58 7.89
N LEU A 205 -3.50 10.28 7.84
CA LEU A 205 -4.58 9.71 7.03
C LEU A 205 -5.69 9.09 7.87
N CYS A 206 -5.58 9.15 9.19
CA CYS A 206 -6.56 8.60 10.11
C CYS A 206 -7.82 9.48 10.13
N LEU A 207 -8.99 8.86 10.06
CA LEU A 207 -10.30 9.52 10.21
C LEU A 207 -10.80 9.52 11.67
N GLY A 208 -10.07 8.90 12.59
CA GLY A 208 -10.39 8.86 14.01
C GLY A 208 -10.04 10.15 14.76
N GLU A 209 -10.58 10.29 15.97
CA GLU A 209 -10.50 11.51 16.79
C GLU A 209 -9.08 12.00 17.08
N LYS A 210 -8.10 11.08 17.17
CA LYS A 210 -6.69 11.40 17.49
C LYS A 210 -5.83 11.60 16.23
N SER A 211 -6.46 11.82 15.07
CA SER A 211 -5.76 12.09 13.82
C SER A 211 -4.83 13.30 13.93
N LYS A 212 -3.69 13.23 13.22
CA LYS A 212 -2.76 14.36 13.03
C LYS A 212 -3.03 15.11 11.71
N ALA A 213 -4.11 14.81 11.01
CA ALA A 213 -4.50 15.51 9.80
C ALA A 213 -4.87 16.97 10.10
N SER A 214 -4.34 17.92 9.31
CA SER A 214 -4.60 19.34 9.50
C SER A 214 -6.05 19.76 9.25
N SER A 215 -6.77 19.00 8.40
CA SER A 215 -8.17 19.23 8.07
C SER A 215 -8.91 17.89 8.00
N PRO A 216 -9.62 17.49 9.06
CA PRO A 216 -10.38 16.24 9.08
C PRO A 216 -11.43 16.17 7.97
N ARG A 217 -12.10 17.29 7.68
CA ARG A 217 -13.12 17.36 6.62
C ARG A 217 -12.53 17.10 5.23
N ALA A 218 -11.43 17.76 4.88
CA ALA A 218 -10.80 17.55 3.58
C ALA A 218 -10.25 16.12 3.44
N LEU A 219 -9.77 15.54 4.54
CA LEU A 219 -9.34 14.13 4.54
C LEU A 219 -10.52 13.18 4.32
N TYR A 220 -11.67 13.43 4.94
CA TYR A 220 -12.88 12.65 4.71
C TYR A 220 -13.32 12.72 3.24
N GLU A 221 -13.45 13.92 2.69
CA GLU A 221 -13.82 14.15 1.28
C GLU A 221 -12.83 13.46 0.33
N PHE A 222 -11.53 13.47 0.65
CA PHE A 222 -10.51 12.75 -0.10
C PHE A 222 -10.68 11.22 -0.03
N MET A 223 -10.91 10.66 1.16
CA MET A 223 -11.06 9.22 1.35
C MET A 223 -12.32 8.69 0.67
N GLU A 224 -13.44 9.42 0.76
CA GLU A 224 -14.67 9.13 0.03
C GLU A 224 -14.41 9.09 -1.48
N HIS A 225 -13.80 10.16 -2.04
CA HIS A 225 -13.45 10.21 -3.45
C HIS A 225 -12.54 9.05 -3.87
N ALA A 226 -11.52 8.72 -3.08
CA ALA A 226 -10.59 7.64 -3.38
C ALA A 226 -11.28 6.27 -3.38
N ASN A 227 -12.19 6.02 -2.43
CA ASN A 227 -12.96 4.79 -2.37
C ASN A 227 -13.95 4.67 -3.54
N ASP A 228 -14.54 5.79 -3.99
CA ASP A 228 -15.52 5.82 -5.08
C ASP A 228 -14.89 5.76 -6.48
N THR A 229 -13.64 6.20 -6.63
CA THR A 229 -12.99 6.33 -7.95
C THR A 229 -11.87 5.33 -8.17
N ASN A 230 -10.81 5.39 -7.36
CA ASN A 230 -9.64 4.53 -7.52
C ASN A 230 -8.81 4.49 -6.23
N ASP A 231 -8.64 3.28 -5.68
CA ASP A 231 -7.91 3.07 -4.43
C ASP A 231 -6.40 3.33 -4.55
N ILE A 232 -5.87 3.50 -5.76
CA ILE A 232 -4.50 3.97 -5.99
C ILE A 232 -4.24 5.33 -5.33
N PHE A 233 -5.26 6.18 -5.20
CA PHE A 233 -5.14 7.45 -4.51
C PHE A 233 -4.82 7.27 -3.03
N ILE A 234 -5.32 6.21 -2.39
CA ILE A 234 -4.99 5.87 -1.00
C ILE A 234 -3.49 5.51 -0.89
N LEU A 235 -2.97 4.73 -1.83
CA LEU A 235 -1.54 4.39 -1.85
C LEU A 235 -0.66 5.63 -2.12
N ALA A 236 -1.08 6.50 -3.03
CA ALA A 236 -0.41 7.77 -3.28
C ALA A 236 -0.41 8.67 -2.04
N ALA A 237 -1.54 8.77 -1.33
CA ALA A 237 -1.65 9.52 -0.08
C ALA A 237 -0.73 8.96 1.00
N LYS A 238 -0.58 7.63 1.09
CA LYS A 238 0.42 6.99 1.98
C LYS A 238 1.84 7.41 1.60
N ALA A 239 2.18 7.48 0.32
CA ALA A 239 3.51 7.92 -0.14
C ALA A 239 3.82 9.39 0.20
N ILE A 240 2.84 10.26 0.02
CA ILE A 240 2.97 11.67 0.41
C ILE A 240 3.07 11.81 1.93
N SER A 241 2.20 11.13 2.69
CA SER A 241 2.22 11.17 4.16
C SER A 241 3.53 10.63 4.73
N TYR A 242 4.04 9.53 4.16
CA TYR A 242 5.36 8.99 4.48
C TYR A 242 6.48 10.01 4.28
N THR A 243 6.44 10.72 3.15
CA THR A 243 7.45 11.75 2.84
C THR A 243 7.37 12.91 3.83
N ILE A 244 6.16 13.38 4.15
CA ILE A 244 5.94 14.47 5.11
C ILE A 244 6.48 14.08 6.50
N LEU A 245 6.13 12.90 7.00
CA LEU A 245 6.56 12.45 8.33
C LEU A 245 8.07 12.20 8.38
N ARG A 246 8.64 11.60 7.33
CA ARG A 246 10.09 11.42 7.20
C ARG A 246 10.83 12.76 7.18
N TYR A 247 10.34 13.75 6.43
CA TYR A 247 10.90 15.10 6.41
C TYR A 247 10.87 15.75 7.80
N LYS A 248 9.75 15.65 8.52
CA LYS A 248 9.63 16.16 9.89
C LYS A 248 10.68 15.52 10.81
N ASN A 249 10.83 14.20 10.76
CA ASN A 249 11.83 13.48 11.57
C ASN A 249 13.27 13.90 11.23
N LEU A 250 13.59 14.05 9.94
CA LEU A 250 14.91 14.52 9.49
C LEU A 250 15.19 15.95 9.97
N LYS A 251 14.20 16.84 9.85
CA LYS A 251 14.31 18.24 10.32
C LYS A 251 14.50 18.31 11.83
N GLU A 252 13.76 17.53 12.60
CA GLU A 252 13.93 17.47 14.06
C GLU A 252 15.31 16.93 14.47
N ALA A 253 15.81 15.90 13.78
CA ALA A 253 17.15 15.35 14.03
C ALA A 253 18.25 16.37 13.71
N TYR A 254 18.09 17.12 12.61
CA TYR A 254 19.02 18.18 12.22
C TYR A 254 19.08 19.30 13.28
N LEU A 255 17.92 19.77 13.76
CA LEU A 255 17.83 20.81 14.80
C LEU A 255 18.40 20.37 16.16
N LYS A 256 18.41 19.06 16.46
CA LYS A 256 19.00 18.51 17.70
C LYS A 256 20.52 18.30 17.60
N GLY A 257 21.10 18.34 16.40
CA GLY A 257 22.48 17.93 16.11
C GLY A 257 23.49 19.04 15.80
N GLY A 258 23.08 20.32 15.73
CA GLY A 258 24.01 21.42 15.40
C GLY A 258 23.44 22.83 15.61
N ASP A 259 24.38 23.75 15.89
CA ASP A 259 24.31 25.17 16.33
C ASP A 259 23.12 26.05 15.92
N GLU A 260 22.85 27.02 16.80
CA GLU A 260 21.89 28.11 16.61
C GLU A 260 22.02 28.81 15.24
N ALA A 261 20.84 29.22 14.75
CA ALA A 261 20.57 30.18 13.69
C ALA A 261 20.63 29.68 12.23
N CYS A 262 19.46 29.25 11.74
CA CYS A 262 18.91 29.84 10.52
C CYS A 262 17.42 30.17 10.75
N ASN A 263 17.16 31.43 11.10
CA ASN A 263 15.84 32.04 10.96
C ASN A 263 15.49 32.05 9.47
N GLY A 264 14.59 31.16 9.05
CA GLY A 264 14.08 31.16 7.68
C GLY A 264 12.91 30.19 7.53
N SER A 265 11.75 30.73 7.18
CA SER A 265 10.53 30.01 6.78
C SER A 265 10.66 29.25 5.45
N THR A 266 11.87 29.11 4.92
CA THR A 266 12.17 28.42 3.66
C THR A 266 12.19 26.91 3.87
N ILE A 267 11.47 26.19 3.01
CA ILE A 267 11.49 24.73 2.95
C ILE A 267 12.93 24.29 2.73
N ASP A 268 13.47 23.45 3.61
CA ASP A 268 14.78 22.85 3.38
C ASP A 268 14.63 21.77 2.29
N MET A 269 14.88 22.20 1.06
CA MET A 269 14.72 21.35 -0.11
C MET A 269 15.66 20.13 -0.07
N SER A 270 16.81 20.22 0.60
CA SER A 270 17.75 19.10 0.73
C SER A 270 17.14 18.00 1.58
N LEU A 271 16.61 18.35 2.75
CA LEU A 271 15.94 17.39 3.64
C LEU A 271 14.67 16.82 2.99
N LEU A 272 13.92 17.63 2.24
CA LEU A 272 12.73 17.17 1.53
C LEU A 272 13.08 16.18 0.42
N LEU A 273 14.13 16.44 -0.35
CA LEU A 273 14.62 15.51 -1.38
C LEU A 273 15.13 14.20 -0.76
N GLU A 274 15.79 14.24 0.40
CA GLU A 274 16.22 13.04 1.12
C GLU A 274 15.03 12.26 1.71
N ALA A 275 13.96 12.94 2.12
CA ALA A 275 12.71 12.30 2.52
C ALA A 275 12.02 11.62 1.33
N TRP A 276 11.96 12.29 0.17
CA TRP A 276 11.33 11.81 -1.05
C TRP A 276 12.14 10.74 -1.80
N LYS A 277 13.43 10.61 -1.48
CA LYS A 277 14.40 9.74 -2.16
C LYS A 277 13.91 8.31 -2.43
N PRO A 278 13.25 7.59 -1.50
CA PRO A 278 12.75 6.25 -1.81
C PRO A 278 11.76 6.21 -2.99
N MET A 279 10.93 7.24 -3.14
CA MET A 279 9.96 7.35 -4.22
C MET A 279 10.64 7.76 -5.54
N SER A 280 11.53 8.75 -5.50
CA SER A 280 12.23 9.21 -6.71
C SER A 280 13.15 8.13 -7.31
N MET A 281 13.75 7.28 -6.48
CA MET A 281 14.60 6.17 -6.94
C MET A 281 13.78 5.02 -7.55
N GLY A 282 12.51 4.88 -7.18
CA GLY A 282 11.58 3.93 -7.79
C GLY A 282 11.08 4.34 -9.18
N HIS A 283 11.13 5.62 -9.52
CA HIS A 283 10.59 6.16 -10.78
C HIS A 283 11.19 5.47 -12.02
N LYS A 284 10.35 4.79 -12.80
CA LYS A 284 10.71 4.34 -14.16
C LYS A 284 10.14 5.37 -15.13
N LYS A 285 10.97 5.92 -16.03
CA LYS A 285 10.45 6.71 -17.14
C LYS A 285 9.46 5.83 -17.90
N ARG A 286 8.19 6.23 -17.92
CA ARG A 286 7.24 5.65 -18.89
C ARG A 286 7.72 6.10 -20.26
N TYR A 287 8.23 5.17 -21.06
CA TYR A 287 8.18 5.33 -22.51
C TYR A 287 6.70 5.17 -22.87
N LEU A 288 5.93 6.26 -22.76
CA LEU A 288 4.75 6.37 -23.59
C LEU A 288 5.32 6.49 -25.00
N LEU A 289 5.36 5.36 -25.73
CA LEU A 289 5.42 5.40 -27.18
C LEU A 289 4.28 6.33 -27.59
N GLY A 290 4.63 7.38 -28.34
CA GLY A 290 3.68 8.42 -28.74
C GLY A 290 2.43 7.80 -29.32
N PHE A 291 1.29 8.19 -28.76
CA PHE A 291 0.02 8.19 -29.47
C PHE A 291 -0.16 9.57 -30.09
#